data_AF-A0A970ZUV9-F1
#
_entry.id   AF-A0A970ZUV9-F1
#
_cell.length_a   1.000
_cell.length_b   1.000
_cell.length_c   1.000
_cell.angle_alpha   90.00
_cell.angle_beta   90.00
_cell.angle_gamma   90.00
#
_symmetry.space_group_name_H-M   'P 1'
#
loop_
_entity.id
_entity.type
_entity.pdbx_description
1 polymer ?
#
loop_
_entity_poly.entity_id
_entity_poly.type
_entity_poly.pdbx_seq_one_letter_code
_entity_poly.pdbx_strand_id
1 'polypeptide(L)'
;SASDAWTHKRNFAFGFERMHTWLALTHAQIPVDVVHESEVEEGLLDDYAVCYLSDPHLTRASAAALRSWVEKGGTLILTAGAAQFDEFNRPLAALDESLPLTRAPLTTWQKYQAAGRFLSTLTPRGEIEAATTRLQILSVEQRLEHVAENPGLQVTASFADGAPAEVRATIGDGTVVVRGYLPALDYIRRALVAKNGVEERAREIRDNGIPGSDDVRALDTSEKSYNPWEYPAEVRDHIVQPAREAGIAPPVVCDVPLVDAVCMESGEDLLIPLANYTLQPIPRLTLEIAVSSPPREVRSVHHGVLPYETIGEGRIRLSLPLDCTDFLSIVSE
;
A
#
# COMPACT_ATOMS: atom_id res chain seq x y z
N SER A 1 -17.98 2.01 -5.15
CA SER A 1 -17.24 2.95 -6.02
C SER A 1 -16.01 3.34 -5.24
N ALA A 2 -14.81 3.27 -5.82
CA ALA A 2 -13.56 3.64 -5.13
C ALA A 2 -13.37 5.15 -4.97
N SER A 3 -14.22 5.92 -5.64
CA SER A 3 -14.04 7.36 -5.82
C SER A 3 -14.68 8.14 -4.68
N ASP A 4 -13.96 9.16 -4.23
CA ASP A 4 -14.52 10.25 -3.44
C ASP A 4 -15.56 11.06 -4.25
N ALA A 5 -16.45 11.80 -3.57
CA ALA A 5 -17.49 12.64 -4.18
C ALA A 5 -16.94 13.63 -5.22
N TRP A 6 -15.75 14.18 -5.00
CA TRP A 6 -15.09 15.14 -5.89
C TRP A 6 -14.53 14.51 -7.16
N THR A 7 -14.21 13.22 -7.10
CA THR A 7 -13.62 12.46 -8.22
C THR A 7 -14.63 11.55 -8.92
N HIS A 8 -15.82 11.39 -8.34
CA HIS A 8 -16.89 10.56 -8.88
C HIS A 8 -17.30 11.02 -10.28
N LYS A 9 -17.42 10.07 -11.22
CA LYS A 9 -17.63 10.29 -12.67
C LYS A 9 -16.59 11.21 -13.34
N ARG A 10 -15.46 11.51 -12.69
CA ARG A 10 -14.37 12.32 -13.24
C ARG A 10 -13.12 11.49 -13.46
N ASN A 11 -12.54 10.96 -12.40
CA ASN A 11 -11.34 10.11 -12.50
C ASN A 11 -11.22 9.19 -11.28
N PHE A 12 -11.50 7.91 -11.45
CA PHE A 12 -11.43 6.89 -10.41
C PHE A 12 -9.98 6.50 -10.06
N ALA A 13 -8.98 7.00 -10.79
CA ALA A 13 -7.58 6.70 -10.53
C ALA A 13 -7.15 6.98 -9.09
N PHE A 14 -7.61 8.09 -8.48
CA PHE A 14 -7.31 8.43 -7.08
C PHE A 14 -7.89 7.40 -6.10
N GLY A 15 -9.12 6.96 -6.35
CA GLY A 15 -9.75 5.91 -5.55
C GLY A 15 -9.02 4.58 -5.65
N PHE A 16 -8.58 4.21 -6.85
CA PHE A 16 -7.76 3.02 -7.06
C PHE A 16 -6.37 3.17 -6.48
N GLU A 17 -5.77 4.36 -6.47
CA GLU A 17 -4.52 4.61 -5.74
C GLU A 17 -4.73 4.27 -4.26
N ARG A 18 -5.69 4.93 -3.59
CA ARG A 18 -5.95 4.72 -2.15
C ARG A 18 -6.19 3.25 -1.79
N MET A 19 -7.05 2.56 -2.55
CA MET A 19 -7.36 1.15 -2.29
C MET A 19 -6.14 0.23 -2.46
N HIS A 20 -5.27 0.50 -3.43
CA HIS A 20 -4.12 -0.36 -3.70
C HIS A 20 -2.89 0.05 -2.90
N THR A 21 -2.84 1.27 -2.36
CA THR A 21 -1.90 1.64 -1.28
C THR A 21 -2.19 0.80 -0.05
N TRP A 22 -3.46 0.72 0.37
CA TRP A 22 -3.88 -0.20 1.44
C TRP A 22 -3.46 -1.64 1.12
N LEU A 23 -3.79 -2.14 -0.08
CA LEU A 23 -3.43 -3.51 -0.45
C LEU A 23 -1.91 -3.77 -0.41
N ALA A 24 -1.08 -2.82 -0.86
CA ALA A 24 0.37 -2.94 -0.82
C ALA A 24 0.93 -2.99 0.62
N LEU A 25 0.34 -2.21 1.54
CA LEU A 25 0.68 -2.22 2.97
C LEU A 25 0.26 -3.54 3.63
N THR A 26 -0.96 -4.02 3.35
CA THR A 26 -1.46 -5.33 3.80
C THR A 26 -0.57 -6.47 3.31
N HIS A 27 -0.18 -6.44 2.04
CA HIS A 27 0.75 -7.40 1.44
C HIS A 27 2.17 -7.39 2.06
N ALA A 28 2.49 -6.37 2.86
CA ALA A 28 3.72 -6.23 3.63
C ALA A 28 3.50 -6.37 5.15
N GLN A 29 2.33 -6.88 5.59
CA GLN A 29 1.92 -7.03 6.98
C GLN A 29 1.97 -5.74 7.81
N ILE A 30 1.74 -4.58 7.19
CA ILE A 30 1.65 -3.31 7.89
C ILE A 30 0.16 -3.08 8.23
N PRO A 31 -0.21 -2.96 9.52
CA PRO A 31 -1.58 -2.61 9.91
C PRO A 31 -1.97 -1.23 9.38
N VAL A 32 -3.20 -1.11 8.90
CA VAL A 32 -3.71 0.14 8.32
C VAL A 32 -5.14 0.35 8.78
N ASP A 33 -5.40 1.53 9.33
CA ASP A 33 -6.73 2.05 9.54
C ASP A 33 -7.07 3.13 8.52
N VAL A 34 -8.37 3.26 8.23
CA VAL A 34 -8.89 4.33 7.38
C VAL A 34 -9.47 5.40 8.28
N VAL A 35 -8.76 6.52 8.39
CA VAL A 35 -9.13 7.64 9.24
C VAL A 35 -9.99 8.63 8.47
N HIS A 36 -11.12 9.04 9.05
CA HIS A 36 -11.99 10.07 8.51
C HIS A 36 -11.47 11.48 8.88
N GLU A 37 -11.78 12.47 8.05
CA GLU A 37 -11.37 13.87 8.25
C GLU A 37 -11.74 14.43 9.63
N SER A 38 -12.95 14.16 10.12
CA SER A 38 -13.34 14.59 11.48
C SER A 38 -12.48 13.98 12.58
N GLU A 39 -12.01 12.75 12.41
CA GLU A 39 -11.14 12.09 13.39
C GLU A 39 -9.72 12.67 13.37
N VAL A 40 -9.25 13.10 12.19
CA VAL A 40 -8.01 13.88 12.06
C VAL A 40 -8.12 15.20 12.84
N GLU A 41 -9.24 15.90 12.71
CA GLU A 41 -9.52 17.15 13.45
C GLU A 41 -9.59 16.95 14.96
N GLU A 42 -10.08 15.79 15.39
CA GLU A 42 -10.18 15.38 16.80
C GLU A 42 -8.85 14.86 17.38
N GLY A 43 -7.80 14.73 16.56
CA GLY A 43 -6.46 14.37 16.99
C GLY A 43 -6.14 12.87 16.95
N LEU A 44 -6.97 12.05 16.28
CA LEU A 44 -6.78 10.59 16.22
C LEU A 44 -5.40 10.20 15.65
N LEU A 45 -4.78 11.06 14.83
CA LEU A 45 -3.45 10.82 14.29
C LEU A 45 -2.34 10.76 15.33
N ASP A 46 -2.55 11.26 16.56
CA ASP A 46 -1.55 11.16 17.64
C ASP A 46 -1.22 9.69 18.00
N ASP A 47 -2.11 8.75 17.67
CA ASP A 47 -1.90 7.30 17.84
C ASP A 47 -1.20 6.64 16.62
N TYR A 48 -0.86 7.41 15.59
CA TYR A 48 -0.27 6.92 14.34
C TYR A 48 1.08 7.56 14.05
N ALA A 49 1.97 6.78 13.43
CA ALA A 49 3.27 7.27 12.97
C ALA A 49 3.24 7.78 11.52
N VAL A 50 2.32 7.26 10.70
CA VAL A 50 2.34 7.43 9.23
C VAL A 50 0.94 7.62 8.67
N CYS A 51 0.77 8.59 7.78
CA CYS A 51 -0.48 8.86 7.07
C CYS A 51 -0.22 8.90 5.55
N TYR A 52 -1.00 8.12 4.79
CA TYR A 52 -1.01 8.16 3.32
C TYR A 52 -2.25 8.91 2.84
N LEU A 53 -2.05 9.98 2.07
CA LEU A 53 -3.13 10.81 1.53
C LEU A 53 -3.01 10.93 0.01
N SER A 54 -4.05 10.48 -0.68
CA SER A 54 -4.08 10.46 -2.15
C SER A 54 -5.22 11.25 -2.79
N ASP A 55 -6.23 11.66 -2.01
CA ASP A 55 -7.40 12.34 -2.55
C ASP A 55 -7.14 13.83 -2.79
N PRO A 56 -7.73 14.42 -3.85
CA PRO A 56 -7.46 15.82 -4.18
C PRO A 56 -8.02 16.86 -3.23
N HIS A 57 -9.01 16.46 -2.43
CA HIS A 57 -9.75 17.35 -1.55
C HIS A 57 -9.53 16.95 -0.10
N LEU A 58 -9.46 17.96 0.76
CA LEU A 58 -9.37 17.82 2.20
C LEU A 58 -9.95 19.08 2.84
N THR A 59 -10.70 18.95 3.93
CA THR A 59 -11.19 20.10 4.68
C THR A 59 -10.04 20.96 5.20
N ARG A 60 -10.28 22.28 5.29
CA ARG A 60 -9.27 23.22 5.84
C ARG A 60 -8.85 22.86 7.26
N ALA A 61 -9.79 22.39 8.09
CA ALA A 61 -9.53 22.01 9.47
C ALA A 61 -8.65 20.76 9.55
N SER A 62 -8.99 19.70 8.81
CA SER A 62 -8.15 18.50 8.71
C SER A 62 -6.76 18.79 8.14
N ALA A 63 -6.64 19.68 7.16
CA ALA A 63 -5.35 20.07 6.60
C ALA A 63 -4.44 20.77 7.62
N ALA A 64 -5.03 21.64 8.46
CA ALA A 64 -4.31 22.29 9.55
C ALA A 64 -3.89 21.29 10.64
N ALA A 65 -4.76 20.34 10.99
CA ALA A 65 -4.47 19.27 11.93
C ALA A 65 -3.34 18.35 11.43
N LEU A 66 -3.41 17.89 10.17
CA LEU A 66 -2.34 17.11 9.52
C LEU A 66 -1.01 17.85 9.54
N ARG A 67 -1.00 19.14 9.17
CA ARG A 67 0.21 19.97 9.21
C ARG A 67 0.80 20.00 10.62
N SER A 68 -0.03 20.22 11.64
CA SER A 68 0.44 20.24 13.03
C SER A 68 0.96 18.88 13.51
N TRP A 69 0.32 17.78 13.11
CA TRP A 69 0.76 16.43 13.44
C TRP A 69 2.12 16.10 12.79
N VAL A 70 2.32 16.46 11.53
CA VAL A 70 3.63 16.35 10.86
C VAL A 70 4.69 17.16 11.60
N GLU A 71 4.41 18.43 11.93
CA GLU A 71 5.37 19.28 12.65
C GLU A 71 5.83 18.67 13.99
N LYS A 72 5.03 17.79 14.60
CA LYS A 72 5.31 17.10 15.87
C LYS A 72 5.96 15.71 15.72
N GLY A 73 6.28 15.27 14.50
CA GLY A 73 6.95 13.98 14.27
C GLY A 73 6.23 13.01 13.33
N GLY A 74 5.01 13.33 12.89
CA GLY A 74 4.26 12.49 11.96
C GLY A 74 4.94 12.36 10.59
N THR A 75 4.75 11.21 9.94
CA THR A 75 5.19 10.99 8.55
C THR A 75 4.00 11.05 7.58
N LEU A 76 3.95 12.06 6.71
CA LEU A 76 2.88 12.24 5.72
C LEU A 76 3.36 11.89 4.32
N ILE A 77 2.60 11.06 3.60
CA ILE A 77 2.82 10.74 2.19
C ILE A 77 1.72 11.37 1.36
N LEU A 78 2.10 12.22 0.40
CA LEU A 78 1.21 12.88 -0.55
C LEU A 78 1.46 12.33 -1.96
N THR A 79 0.43 11.79 -2.61
CA THR A 79 0.53 11.45 -4.05
C THR A 79 0.12 12.61 -4.95
N ALA A 80 0.27 12.45 -6.26
CA ALA A 80 -0.04 13.50 -7.24
C ALA A 80 -1.45 14.06 -7.04
N GLY A 81 -1.54 15.37 -6.84
CA GLY A 81 -2.80 16.08 -6.68
C GLY A 81 -3.43 15.99 -5.28
N ALA A 82 -2.81 15.30 -4.31
CA ALA A 82 -3.37 15.15 -2.97
C ALA A 82 -3.57 16.50 -2.24
N ALA A 83 -4.73 16.68 -1.58
CA ALA A 83 -5.06 17.85 -0.76
C ALA A 83 -4.74 19.21 -1.42
N GLN A 84 -5.11 19.38 -2.69
CA GLN A 84 -4.97 20.66 -3.41
C GLN A 84 -6.20 21.55 -3.31
N PHE A 85 -7.34 21.00 -2.89
CA PHE A 85 -8.60 21.72 -2.80
C PHE A 85 -9.29 21.51 -1.46
N ASP A 86 -10.05 22.52 -1.02
CA ASP A 86 -10.85 22.47 0.20
C ASP A 86 -12.25 21.87 -0.03
N GLU A 87 -13.04 21.76 1.04
CA GLU A 87 -14.43 21.27 1.02
C GLU A 87 -15.40 22.13 0.18
N PHE A 88 -14.95 23.29 -0.29
CA PHE A 88 -15.69 24.18 -1.21
C PHE A 88 -15.06 24.22 -2.61
N ASN A 89 -14.16 23.28 -2.93
CA ASN A 89 -13.43 23.18 -4.20
C ASN A 89 -12.62 24.46 -4.53
N ARG A 90 -12.07 25.12 -3.51
CA ARG A 90 -11.14 26.25 -3.63
C ARG A 90 -9.71 25.76 -3.38
N PRO A 91 -8.68 26.41 -3.93
CA PRO A 91 -7.30 26.05 -3.62
C PRO A 91 -7.04 26.00 -2.11
N LEU A 92 -6.34 24.95 -1.69
CA LEU A 92 -5.93 24.71 -0.31
C LEU A 92 -4.41 24.80 -0.21
N ALA A 93 -3.92 25.78 0.56
CA ALA A 93 -2.48 26.07 0.66
C ALA A 93 -1.82 25.47 1.91
N ALA A 94 -2.61 25.00 2.88
CA ALA A 94 -2.13 24.67 4.23
C ALA A 94 -0.94 23.69 4.25
N LEU A 95 -0.97 22.65 3.42
CA LEU A 95 0.15 21.71 3.31
C LEU A 95 1.26 22.27 2.41
N ASP A 96 0.91 22.88 1.27
CA ASP A 96 1.86 23.41 0.28
C ASP A 96 2.76 24.53 0.82
N GLU A 97 2.24 25.41 1.66
CA GLU A 97 3.02 26.51 2.26
C GLU A 97 4.17 26.02 3.14
N SER A 98 4.08 24.79 3.66
CA SER A 98 5.15 24.17 4.45
C SER A 98 6.18 23.43 3.60
N LEU A 99 5.87 23.14 2.34
CA LEU A 99 6.75 22.32 1.50
C LEU A 99 7.94 23.15 0.98
N PRO A 100 9.17 22.63 1.05
CA PRO A 100 10.35 23.23 0.43
C PRO A 100 10.40 23.01 -1.09
N LEU A 101 9.24 22.99 -1.75
CA LEU A 101 9.06 22.82 -3.19
C LEU A 101 7.70 23.39 -3.60
N THR A 102 7.52 23.60 -4.91
CA THR A 102 6.24 23.94 -5.52
C THR A 102 5.68 22.72 -6.24
N ARG A 103 4.44 22.33 -5.94
CA ARG A 103 3.71 21.34 -6.74
C ARG A 103 3.05 22.04 -7.92
N ALA A 104 3.48 21.73 -9.15
CA ALA A 104 2.90 22.26 -10.36
C ALA A 104 1.41 21.84 -10.52
N PRO A 105 0.63 22.51 -11.39
CA PRO A 105 -0.72 22.05 -11.72
C PRO A 105 -0.74 20.60 -12.20
N LEU A 106 -1.75 19.84 -11.76
CA LEU A 106 -1.88 18.44 -12.09
C LEU A 106 -2.14 18.24 -13.60
N THR A 107 -1.29 17.45 -14.26
CA THR A 107 -1.51 16.98 -15.62
C THR A 107 -2.32 15.68 -15.58
N THR A 108 -3.42 15.61 -16.32
CA THR A 108 -4.19 14.36 -16.51
C THR A 108 -3.91 13.79 -17.90
N TRP A 109 -3.07 12.77 -17.98
CA TRP A 109 -2.75 12.09 -19.24
C TRP A 109 -3.90 11.23 -19.76
N GLN A 110 -4.61 10.55 -18.85
CA GLN A 110 -5.82 9.79 -19.16
C GLN A 110 -6.68 9.64 -17.92
N LYS A 111 -8.00 9.77 -18.11
CA LYS A 111 -8.98 9.53 -17.05
C LYS A 111 -9.34 8.06 -17.00
N TYR A 112 -9.58 7.54 -15.80
CA TYR A 112 -10.11 6.20 -15.62
C TYR A 112 -11.51 6.26 -15.02
N GLN A 113 -12.50 5.60 -15.62
CA GLN A 113 -13.90 5.65 -15.19
C GLN A 113 -14.59 4.27 -15.22
N ALA A 114 -13.79 3.19 -15.31
CA ALA A 114 -14.27 1.82 -15.36
C ALA A 114 -14.07 1.09 -14.02
N ALA A 115 -14.57 -0.15 -13.94
CA ALA A 115 -14.36 -1.03 -12.78
C ALA A 115 -12.91 -1.52 -12.70
N GLY A 116 -12.38 -1.68 -11.47
CA GLY A 116 -10.95 -1.94 -11.22
C GLY A 116 -10.33 -3.12 -11.97
N ARG A 117 -11.12 -4.16 -12.30
CA ARG A 117 -10.66 -5.30 -13.12
C ARG A 117 -10.13 -4.89 -14.51
N PHE A 118 -10.48 -3.70 -15.00
CA PHE A 118 -10.02 -3.18 -16.28
C PHE A 118 -8.84 -2.18 -16.14
N LEU A 119 -8.19 -2.07 -14.98
CA LEU A 119 -7.08 -1.12 -14.81
C LEU A 119 -5.87 -1.46 -15.72
N SER A 120 -5.74 -2.73 -16.12
CA SER A 120 -4.78 -3.19 -17.12
C SER A 120 -4.88 -2.44 -18.46
N THR A 121 -6.03 -1.83 -18.79
CA THR A 121 -6.22 -1.09 -20.04
C THR A 121 -5.55 0.28 -20.03
N LEU A 122 -5.10 0.78 -18.88
CA LEU A 122 -4.32 2.01 -18.81
C LEU A 122 -2.97 1.79 -19.52
N THR A 123 -2.61 2.70 -20.40
CA THR A 123 -1.30 2.67 -21.07
C THR A 123 -0.30 3.53 -20.32
N PRO A 124 0.96 3.10 -20.14
CA PRO A 124 2.01 3.94 -19.58
C PRO A 124 2.20 5.23 -20.39
N ARG A 125 2.35 6.35 -19.67
CA ARG A 125 2.49 7.71 -20.24
C ARG A 125 3.84 8.33 -19.93
N GLY A 126 4.56 7.78 -18.97
CA GLY A 126 5.92 8.13 -18.60
C GLY A 126 6.45 7.14 -17.58
N GLU A 127 7.71 7.32 -17.22
CA GLU A 127 8.43 6.46 -16.28
C GLU A 127 9.03 7.28 -15.14
N ILE A 128 9.09 6.66 -13.97
CA ILE A 128 9.75 7.15 -12.77
C ILE A 128 10.90 6.21 -12.44
N GLU A 129 12.07 6.76 -12.18
CA GLU A 129 13.23 6.03 -11.67
C GLU A 129 13.42 6.35 -10.18
N ALA A 130 13.34 5.33 -9.32
CA ALA A 130 13.48 5.45 -7.87
C ALA A 130 14.48 4.39 -7.38
N ALA A 131 15.75 4.77 -7.18
CA ALA A 131 16.83 3.85 -6.84
C ALA A 131 16.86 2.60 -7.75
N THR A 132 16.44 1.43 -7.24
CA THR A 132 16.40 0.15 -7.98
C THR A 132 15.03 -0.16 -8.60
N THR A 133 14.04 0.70 -8.41
CA THR A 133 12.65 0.52 -8.84
C THR A 133 12.33 1.45 -10.00
N ARG A 134 11.63 0.92 -11.02
CA ARG A 134 11.03 1.71 -12.10
C ARG A 134 9.52 1.64 -12.01
N LEU A 135 8.86 2.80 -11.98
CA LEU A 135 7.40 2.91 -11.93
C LEU A 135 6.85 3.56 -13.20
N GLN A 136 5.56 3.34 -13.46
CA GLN A 136 4.86 3.88 -14.62
C GLN A 136 3.87 4.98 -14.21
N ILE A 137 3.89 6.07 -14.95
CA ILE A 137 2.87 7.11 -14.87
C ILE A 137 1.69 6.65 -15.73
N LEU A 138 0.52 6.47 -15.09
CA LEU A 138 -0.65 5.95 -15.77
C LEU A 138 -1.70 7.03 -16.00
N SER A 139 -2.25 7.65 -14.95
CA SER A 139 -3.40 8.56 -15.10
C SER A 139 -3.00 10.03 -15.02
N VAL A 140 -2.31 10.41 -13.95
CA VAL A 140 -1.98 11.79 -13.63
C VAL A 140 -0.50 11.93 -13.30
N GLU A 141 0.02 13.14 -13.49
CA GLU A 141 1.39 13.54 -13.21
C GLU A 141 1.38 14.94 -12.61
N GLN A 142 2.23 15.16 -11.61
CA GLN A 142 2.43 16.45 -10.98
C GLN A 142 3.93 16.73 -10.85
N ARG A 143 4.40 17.77 -11.54
CA ARG A 143 5.82 18.16 -11.45
C ARG A 143 6.11 18.81 -10.11
N LEU A 144 7.30 18.51 -9.58
CA LEU A 144 7.83 19.11 -8.36
C LEU A 144 8.89 20.15 -8.78
N GLU A 145 8.49 21.41 -8.73
CA GLU A 145 9.27 22.56 -9.19
C GLU A 145 9.88 23.31 -8.02
N HIS A 146 10.87 24.17 -8.29
CA HIS A 146 11.48 25.04 -7.28
C HIS A 146 11.92 24.31 -6.00
N VAL A 147 12.37 23.06 -6.13
CA VAL A 147 12.86 22.24 -5.02
C VAL A 147 14.06 22.93 -4.39
N ALA A 148 13.91 23.34 -3.13
CA ALA A 148 14.93 24.10 -2.43
C ALA A 148 16.17 23.24 -2.14
N GLU A 149 17.35 23.84 -2.23
CA GLU A 149 18.57 23.22 -1.73
C GLU A 149 18.56 23.27 -0.19
N ASN A 150 18.19 22.15 0.43
CA ASN A 150 18.06 22.03 1.88
C ASN A 150 18.62 20.67 2.35
N PRO A 151 19.50 20.61 3.38
CA PRO A 151 20.00 19.35 3.94
C PRO A 151 18.90 18.38 4.42
N GLY A 152 17.74 18.90 4.83
CA GLY A 152 16.58 18.11 5.24
C GLY A 152 15.71 17.62 4.07
N LEU A 153 16.13 17.85 2.82
CA LEU A 153 15.42 17.49 1.60
C LEU A 153 16.25 16.51 0.77
N GLN A 154 15.61 15.43 0.33
CA GLN A 154 16.20 14.46 -0.58
C GLN A 154 15.25 14.18 -1.75
N VAL A 155 15.76 14.26 -2.98
CA VAL A 155 15.07 13.71 -4.16
C VAL A 155 15.28 12.19 -4.14
N THR A 156 14.20 11.44 -4.02
CA THR A 156 14.21 9.96 -3.91
C THR A 156 13.77 9.27 -5.20
N ALA A 157 13.13 9.99 -6.11
CA ALA A 157 12.81 9.53 -7.45
C ALA A 157 12.81 10.67 -8.48
N SER A 158 13.07 10.33 -9.74
CA SER A 158 13.11 11.27 -10.86
C SER A 158 12.22 10.82 -12.02
N PHE A 159 11.69 11.80 -12.75
CA PHE A 159 11.08 11.59 -14.07
C PHE A 159 12.17 11.24 -15.10
N ALA A 160 11.77 10.69 -16.25
CA ALA A 160 12.69 10.33 -17.34
C ALA A 160 13.54 11.52 -17.88
N ASP A 161 13.09 12.76 -17.70
CA ASP A 161 13.84 13.97 -18.05
C ASP A 161 14.79 14.46 -16.94
N GLY A 162 14.92 13.71 -15.84
CA GLY A 162 15.76 14.01 -14.70
C GLY A 162 15.13 14.95 -13.67
N ALA A 163 13.94 15.50 -13.92
CA ALA A 163 13.26 16.34 -12.93
C ALA A 163 12.82 15.53 -11.70
N PRO A 164 12.75 16.13 -10.50
CA PRO A 164 12.28 15.44 -9.29
C PRO A 164 10.84 14.93 -9.43
N ALA A 165 10.65 13.63 -9.18
CA ALA A 165 9.35 12.98 -9.16
C ALA A 165 8.90 12.58 -7.75
N GLU A 166 9.84 12.37 -6.83
CA GLU A 166 9.57 12.18 -5.43
C GLU A 166 10.59 12.95 -4.60
N VAL A 167 10.09 13.67 -3.60
CA VAL A 167 10.91 14.40 -2.64
C VAL A 167 10.50 13.99 -1.24
N ARG A 168 11.49 13.63 -0.42
CA ARG A 168 11.38 13.49 1.03
C ARG A 168 11.90 14.78 1.66
N ALA A 169 11.11 15.39 2.55
CA ALA A 169 11.49 16.60 3.27
C ALA A 169 11.21 16.46 4.77
N THR A 170 12.06 17.04 5.61
CA THR A 170 11.83 17.20 7.05
C THR A 170 11.06 18.48 7.31
N ILE A 171 9.92 18.41 8.00
CA ILE A 171 9.07 19.54 8.36
C ILE A 171 8.82 19.50 9.88
N GLY A 172 9.34 20.48 10.61
CA GLY A 172 9.38 20.39 12.08
C GLY A 172 10.18 19.15 12.51
N ASP A 173 9.59 18.33 13.36
CA ASP A 173 10.18 17.06 13.80
C ASP A 173 9.76 15.86 12.91
N GLY A 174 8.85 16.07 11.95
CA GLY A 174 8.31 15.00 11.11
C GLY A 174 8.84 14.98 9.68
N THR A 175 8.24 14.09 8.88
CA THR A 175 8.65 13.83 7.49
C THR A 175 7.46 14.00 6.55
N VAL A 176 7.69 14.62 5.38
CA VAL A 176 6.75 14.61 4.27
C VAL A 176 7.40 13.97 3.05
N VAL A 177 6.73 12.99 2.45
CA VAL A 177 7.10 12.40 1.15
C VAL A 177 6.08 12.87 0.11
N VAL A 178 6.53 13.65 -0.85
CA VAL A 178 5.69 14.19 -1.94
C VAL A 178 6.00 13.44 -3.22
N ARG A 179 4.99 12.77 -3.79
CA ARG A 179 5.05 12.01 -5.04
C ARG A 179 4.31 12.73 -6.15
N GLY A 180 4.98 12.97 -7.26
CA GLY A 180 4.41 13.52 -8.48
C GLY A 180 3.61 12.52 -9.33
N TYR A 181 3.29 11.34 -8.80
CA TYR A 181 2.65 10.23 -9.50
C TYR A 181 1.80 9.37 -8.55
N LEU A 182 1.14 8.33 -9.08
CA LEU A 182 0.26 7.39 -8.37
C LEU A 182 0.91 5.98 -8.37
N PRO A 183 1.79 5.63 -7.41
CA PRO A 183 2.52 4.36 -7.41
C PRO A 183 1.64 3.12 -7.27
N ALA A 184 0.59 3.16 -6.45
CA ALA A 184 -0.26 2.00 -6.22
C ALA A 184 -1.14 1.66 -7.42
N LEU A 185 -1.41 2.63 -8.30
CA LEU A 185 -2.06 2.41 -9.58
C LEU A 185 -1.19 1.56 -10.51
N ASP A 186 0.14 1.77 -10.53
CA ASP A 186 1.09 0.91 -11.26
C ASP A 186 1.18 -0.48 -10.61
N TYR A 187 1.21 -0.53 -9.28
CA TYR A 187 1.22 -1.78 -8.51
C TYR A 187 0.11 -2.75 -8.94
N ILE A 188 -1.15 -2.31 -8.89
CA ILE A 188 -2.27 -3.15 -9.29
C ILE A 188 -2.31 -3.41 -10.79
N ARG A 189 -1.96 -2.41 -11.61
CA ARG A 189 -1.99 -2.56 -13.07
C ARG A 189 -1.09 -3.69 -13.51
N ARG A 190 0.16 -3.75 -13.03
CA ARG A 190 1.11 -4.82 -13.38
C ARG A 190 0.59 -6.19 -12.96
N ALA A 191 0.00 -6.28 -11.77
CA ALA A 191 -0.59 -7.53 -11.29
C ALA A 191 -1.76 -7.99 -12.19
N LEU A 192 -2.63 -7.07 -12.62
CA LEU A 192 -3.71 -7.37 -13.56
C LEU A 192 -3.18 -7.73 -14.96
N VAL A 193 -2.10 -7.11 -15.42
CA VAL A 193 -1.45 -7.47 -16.70
C VAL A 193 -0.90 -8.90 -16.63
N ALA A 194 -0.22 -9.28 -15.54
CA ALA A 194 0.27 -10.64 -15.34
C ALA A 194 -0.88 -11.66 -15.37
N LYS A 195 -1.97 -11.39 -14.63
CA LYS A 195 -3.18 -12.25 -14.65
C LYS A 195 -3.78 -12.38 -16.06
N ASN A 196 -4.00 -11.26 -16.75
CA ASN A 196 -4.65 -11.28 -18.06
C ASN A 196 -3.78 -11.98 -19.12
N GLY A 197 -2.45 -11.88 -19.02
CA GLY A 197 -1.54 -12.62 -19.90
C GLY A 197 -1.72 -14.13 -19.79
N VAL A 198 -2.00 -14.64 -18.58
CA VAL A 198 -2.33 -16.06 -18.38
C VAL A 198 -3.68 -16.42 -19.01
N GLU A 199 -4.70 -15.57 -18.91
CA GLU A 199 -5.99 -15.82 -19.56
C GLU A 199 -5.89 -15.82 -21.10
N GLU A 200 -5.06 -14.95 -21.67
CA GLU A 200 -4.77 -14.93 -23.10
C GLU A 200 -4.04 -16.20 -23.52
N ARG A 201 -2.98 -16.57 -22.79
CA ARG A 201 -2.25 -17.82 -23.00
C ARG A 201 -3.15 -19.06 -22.89
N ALA A 202 -4.08 -19.08 -21.94
CA ALA A 202 -5.09 -20.13 -21.80
C ALA A 202 -5.94 -20.28 -23.07
N ARG A 203 -6.34 -19.16 -23.69
CA ARG A 203 -7.11 -19.16 -24.94
C ARG A 203 -6.28 -19.73 -26.08
N GLU A 204 -5.04 -19.28 -26.24
CA GLU A 204 -4.12 -19.80 -27.26
C GLU A 204 -3.90 -21.31 -27.15
N ILE A 205 -3.70 -21.82 -25.94
CA ILE A 205 -3.51 -23.26 -25.68
C ILE A 205 -4.76 -24.05 -26.05
N ARG A 206 -5.96 -23.59 -25.62
CA ARG A 206 -7.22 -24.27 -26.00
C ARG A 206 -7.44 -24.29 -27.50
N ASP A 207 -7.06 -23.21 -28.18
CA ASP A 207 -7.30 -23.09 -29.62
C ASP A 207 -6.30 -23.94 -30.41
N ASN A 208 -5.01 -23.96 -30.05
CA ASN A 208 -3.95 -24.54 -30.90
C ASN A 208 -2.73 -25.15 -30.19
N GLY A 209 -2.75 -25.43 -28.88
CA GLY A 209 -1.53 -25.76 -28.11
C GLY A 209 -1.60 -26.95 -27.15
N ILE A 210 -0.43 -27.41 -26.72
CA ILE A 210 -0.23 -28.29 -25.56
C ILE A 210 0.46 -27.45 -24.47
N PRO A 211 -0.07 -27.35 -23.25
CA PRO A 211 0.53 -26.54 -22.20
C PRO A 211 1.89 -27.10 -21.74
N GLY A 212 2.86 -26.22 -21.50
CA GLY A 212 4.07 -26.55 -20.73
C GLY A 212 3.79 -26.63 -19.23
N SER A 213 4.78 -27.07 -18.43
CA SER A 213 4.64 -27.16 -16.97
C SER A 213 4.34 -25.80 -16.30
N ASP A 214 4.95 -24.73 -16.79
CA ASP A 214 4.73 -23.37 -16.29
C ASP A 214 3.34 -22.85 -16.66
N ASP A 215 2.84 -23.21 -17.86
CA ASP A 215 1.47 -22.90 -18.29
C ASP A 215 0.46 -23.57 -17.32
N VAL A 216 0.65 -24.85 -16.98
CA VAL A 216 -0.26 -25.57 -16.06
C VAL A 216 -0.34 -24.90 -14.69
N ARG A 217 0.80 -24.52 -14.10
CA ARG A 217 0.84 -23.87 -12.78
C ARG A 217 0.15 -22.50 -12.78
N ALA A 218 0.36 -21.71 -13.84
CA ALA A 218 -0.25 -20.41 -14.00
C ALA A 218 -1.77 -20.50 -14.25
N LEU A 219 -2.20 -21.47 -15.05
CA LEU A 219 -3.61 -21.73 -15.33
C LEU A 219 -4.38 -22.14 -14.06
N ASP A 220 -3.82 -23.07 -13.27
CA ASP A 220 -4.40 -23.49 -11.98
C ASP A 220 -4.58 -22.30 -11.02
N THR A 221 -3.63 -21.36 -11.00
CA THR A 221 -3.76 -20.15 -10.18
C THR A 221 -4.83 -19.19 -10.68
N SER A 222 -4.93 -18.99 -11.99
CA SER A 222 -5.93 -18.09 -12.57
C SER A 222 -7.36 -18.60 -12.39
N GLU A 223 -7.57 -19.92 -12.35
CA GLU A 223 -8.87 -20.53 -12.09
C GLU A 223 -9.33 -20.37 -10.64
N LYS A 224 -8.39 -20.31 -9.68
CA LYS A 224 -8.69 -20.19 -8.24
C LYS A 224 -9.25 -18.82 -7.84
N SER A 225 -8.98 -17.75 -8.59
CA SER A 225 -9.38 -16.41 -8.17
C SER A 225 -9.57 -15.43 -9.34
N TYR A 226 -10.56 -14.55 -9.17
CA TYR A 226 -10.72 -13.36 -10.01
C TYR A 226 -9.66 -12.27 -9.71
N ASN A 227 -8.97 -12.34 -8.57
CA ASN A 227 -7.93 -11.40 -8.20
C ASN A 227 -6.56 -11.80 -8.79
N PRO A 228 -5.66 -10.83 -9.03
CA PRO A 228 -4.26 -11.13 -9.30
C PRO A 228 -3.57 -11.83 -8.13
N TRP A 229 -2.50 -12.56 -8.44
CA TRP A 229 -1.63 -13.24 -7.48
C TRP A 229 -0.15 -12.83 -7.60
N GLU A 230 0.25 -12.34 -8.77
CA GLU A 230 1.62 -11.91 -9.05
C GLU A 230 1.71 -10.39 -8.94
N TYR A 231 2.15 -9.90 -7.79
CA TYR A 231 2.30 -8.47 -7.54
C TYR A 231 3.79 -8.07 -7.58
N PRO A 232 4.14 -6.92 -8.19
CA PRO A 232 5.54 -6.48 -8.33
C PRO A 232 6.12 -6.07 -6.98
N ALA A 233 7.06 -6.88 -6.46
CA ALA A 233 7.65 -6.70 -5.14
C ALA A 233 8.39 -5.36 -5.01
N GLU A 234 9.11 -4.95 -6.05
CA GLU A 234 9.87 -3.70 -6.10
C GLU A 234 8.99 -2.46 -6.00
N VAL A 235 7.77 -2.52 -6.55
CA VAL A 235 6.78 -1.43 -6.45
C VAL A 235 6.14 -1.44 -5.07
N ARG A 236 5.81 -2.62 -4.52
CA ARG A 236 5.31 -2.74 -3.13
C ARG A 236 6.32 -2.16 -2.15
N ASP A 237 7.58 -2.58 -2.25
CA ASP A 237 8.64 -2.17 -1.34
C ASP A 237 8.88 -0.64 -1.40
N HIS A 238 8.76 -0.02 -2.59
CA HIS A 238 8.75 1.44 -2.75
C HIS A 238 7.54 2.13 -2.07
N ILE A 239 6.34 1.54 -2.18
CA ILE A 239 5.13 2.10 -1.55
C ILE A 239 5.25 2.09 -0.03
N VAL A 240 5.73 0.98 0.55
CA VAL A 240 5.77 0.76 2.01
C VAL A 240 7.05 1.28 2.67
N GLN A 241 8.05 1.71 1.90
CA GLN A 241 9.32 2.21 2.43
C GLN A 241 9.14 3.31 3.50
N PRO A 242 8.29 4.36 3.32
CA PRO A 242 8.08 5.36 4.36
C PRO A 242 7.59 4.78 5.69
N ALA A 243 6.73 3.76 5.65
CA ALA A 243 6.22 3.08 6.84
C ALA A 243 7.31 2.25 7.54
N ARG A 244 8.19 1.59 6.78
CA ARG A 244 9.35 0.87 7.34
C ARG A 244 10.35 1.82 8.00
N GLU A 245 10.62 2.96 7.37
CA GLU A 245 11.55 3.97 7.88
C GLU A 245 11.03 4.70 9.12
N ALA A 246 9.71 4.81 9.27
CA ALA A 246 9.09 5.30 10.50
C ALA A 246 9.23 4.34 11.70
N GLY A 247 9.78 3.13 11.48
CA GLY A 247 10.07 2.19 12.55
C GLY A 247 8.83 1.54 13.19
N ILE A 248 7.72 1.48 12.46
CA ILE A 248 6.50 0.77 12.92
C ILE A 248 6.89 -0.69 13.19
N ALA A 249 6.61 -1.18 14.39
CA ALA A 249 6.82 -2.58 14.75
C ALA A 249 5.54 -3.39 14.48
N PRO A 250 5.49 -4.24 13.44
CA PRO A 250 4.29 -5.00 13.15
C PRO A 250 3.97 -6.01 14.27
N PRO A 251 2.69 -6.18 14.64
CA PRO A 251 2.29 -7.19 15.60
C PRO A 251 2.50 -8.60 15.05
N VAL A 252 2.41 -8.77 13.72
CA VAL A 252 2.68 -10.04 13.03
C VAL A 252 3.62 -9.79 11.86
N VAL A 253 4.64 -10.63 11.72
CA VAL A 253 5.56 -10.63 10.58
C VAL A 253 5.57 -12.03 9.97
N CYS A 254 5.42 -12.10 8.65
CA CYS A 254 5.52 -13.35 7.90
C CYS A 254 6.83 -13.37 7.09
N ASP A 255 7.46 -14.54 6.95
CA ASP A 255 8.61 -14.73 6.07
C ASP A 255 8.25 -14.72 4.57
N VAL A 256 6.95 -14.86 4.26
CA VAL A 256 6.40 -14.76 2.92
C VAL A 256 5.55 -13.48 2.79
N PRO A 257 5.89 -12.55 1.87
CA PRO A 257 5.02 -11.41 1.57
C PRO A 257 3.74 -11.89 0.86
N LEU A 258 2.74 -11.02 0.71
CA LEU A 258 1.42 -11.40 0.16
C LEU A 258 0.63 -12.38 1.04
N VAL A 259 1.07 -12.61 2.28
CA VAL A 259 0.21 -13.18 3.31
C VAL A 259 -0.34 -12.03 4.14
N ASP A 260 -1.65 -11.83 4.06
CA ASP A 260 -2.38 -10.92 4.95
C ASP A 260 -2.56 -11.62 6.31
N ALA A 261 -2.17 -10.93 7.36
CA ALA A 261 -2.12 -11.43 8.73
C ALA A 261 -2.44 -10.29 9.71
N VAL A 262 -3.73 -10.04 9.93
CA VAL A 262 -4.21 -8.97 10.82
C VAL A 262 -4.34 -9.48 12.25
N CYS A 263 -3.74 -8.81 13.22
CA CYS A 263 -3.94 -9.16 14.62
C CYS A 263 -5.28 -8.59 15.12
N MET A 264 -6.18 -9.44 15.61
CA MET A 264 -7.38 -9.02 16.31
C MET A 264 -7.28 -9.41 17.79
N GLU A 265 -7.38 -8.42 18.67
CA GLU A 265 -7.20 -8.58 20.10
C GLU A 265 -8.55 -8.77 20.82
N SER A 266 -8.58 -9.65 21.82
CA SER A 266 -9.71 -9.84 22.74
C SER A 266 -9.17 -10.03 24.15
N GLY A 267 -8.92 -8.93 24.85
CA GLY A 267 -8.17 -8.98 26.12
C GLY A 267 -6.71 -9.33 25.83
N GLU A 268 -6.19 -10.39 26.43
CA GLU A 268 -4.83 -10.89 26.16
C GLU A 268 -4.79 -11.97 25.06
N ASP A 269 -5.95 -12.40 24.56
CA ASP A 269 -6.04 -13.41 23.50
C ASP A 269 -5.98 -12.75 22.12
N LEU A 270 -5.39 -13.46 21.15
CA LEU A 270 -5.28 -13.00 19.76
C LEU A 270 -6.00 -13.96 18.81
N LEU A 271 -6.68 -13.39 17.81
CA LEU A 271 -7.16 -14.09 16.63
C LEU A 271 -6.50 -13.48 15.39
N ILE A 272 -5.80 -14.29 14.61
CA ILE A 272 -5.08 -13.86 13.42
C ILE A 272 -5.64 -14.64 12.22
N PRO A 273 -6.48 -14.01 11.37
CA PRO A 273 -6.83 -14.58 10.09
C PRO A 273 -5.62 -14.49 9.16
N LEU A 274 -5.34 -15.59 8.47
CA LEU A 274 -4.31 -15.67 7.45
C LEU A 274 -4.98 -15.80 6.09
N ALA A 275 -4.59 -14.97 5.14
CA ALA A 275 -5.00 -15.09 3.74
C ALA A 275 -3.80 -15.06 2.82
N ASN A 276 -3.65 -16.11 2.00
CA ASN A 276 -2.56 -16.28 1.07
C ASN A 276 -2.91 -15.69 -0.31
N TYR A 277 -2.41 -14.49 -0.61
CA TYR A 277 -2.63 -13.82 -1.89
C TYR A 277 -1.71 -14.34 -3.01
N THR A 278 -0.77 -15.25 -2.72
CA THR A 278 0.05 -15.89 -3.77
C THR A 278 -0.76 -16.89 -4.59
N LEU A 279 -1.91 -17.35 -4.07
CA LEU A 279 -2.76 -18.41 -4.64
C LEU A 279 -2.02 -19.74 -4.92
N GLN A 280 -0.84 -19.90 -4.33
CA GLN A 280 0.00 -21.08 -4.38
C GLN A 280 0.18 -21.61 -2.96
N PRO A 281 0.03 -22.93 -2.71
CA PRO A 281 0.24 -23.48 -1.38
C PRO A 281 1.63 -23.12 -0.85
N ILE A 282 1.69 -22.56 0.36
CA ILE A 282 2.91 -22.28 1.09
C ILE A 282 3.19 -23.49 1.99
N PRO A 283 4.20 -24.33 1.69
CA PRO A 283 4.43 -25.56 2.46
C PRO A 283 4.87 -25.30 3.91
N ARG A 284 5.46 -24.13 4.14
CA ARG A 284 5.90 -23.65 5.45
C ARG A 284 5.91 -22.13 5.45
N LEU A 285 4.91 -21.54 6.11
CA LEU A 285 4.84 -20.14 6.48
C LEU A 285 5.39 -19.99 7.89
N THR A 286 6.35 -19.10 8.10
CA THR A 286 6.85 -18.74 9.43
C THR A 286 6.25 -17.41 9.85
N LEU A 287 5.69 -17.37 11.06
CA LEU A 287 5.15 -16.15 11.66
C LEU A 287 5.92 -15.79 12.91
N GLU A 288 6.21 -14.51 13.07
CA GLU A 288 6.66 -13.90 14.32
C GLU A 288 5.57 -12.98 14.84
N ILE A 289 5.09 -13.25 16.05
CA ILE A 289 3.86 -12.66 16.58
C ILE A 289 4.18 -12.02 17.93
N ALA A 290 3.82 -10.75 18.09
CA ALA A 290 3.87 -10.04 19.36
C ALA A 290 2.79 -10.57 20.29
N VAL A 291 3.16 -10.84 21.53
CA VAL A 291 2.27 -11.36 22.58
C VAL A 291 2.59 -10.66 23.91
N SER A 292 1.57 -10.43 24.73
CA SER A 292 1.72 -9.83 26.07
C SER A 292 2.38 -10.77 27.07
N SER A 293 2.13 -12.08 26.95
CA SER A 293 2.66 -13.13 27.81
C SER A 293 2.88 -14.42 27.00
N PRO A 294 3.68 -15.39 27.49
CA PRO A 294 3.82 -16.69 26.86
C PRO A 294 2.44 -17.37 26.71
N PRO A 295 1.99 -17.71 25.50
CA PRO A 295 0.66 -18.28 25.31
C PRO A 295 0.51 -19.62 25.99
N ARG A 296 -0.67 -19.90 26.55
CA ARG A 296 -1.02 -21.24 27.01
C ARG A 296 -1.21 -22.20 25.83
N GLU A 297 -1.77 -21.71 24.73
CA GLU A 297 -2.02 -22.50 23.52
C GLU A 297 -1.94 -21.62 22.27
N VAL A 298 -1.33 -22.15 21.21
CA VAL A 298 -1.47 -21.62 19.86
C VAL A 298 -2.11 -22.69 18.98
N ARG A 299 -3.22 -22.34 18.32
CA ARG A 299 -4.02 -23.29 17.54
C ARG A 299 -4.41 -22.72 16.19
N SER A 300 -4.16 -23.51 15.14
CA SER A 300 -4.71 -23.33 13.81
C SER A 300 -6.05 -24.07 13.68
N VAL A 301 -6.99 -23.50 12.92
CA VAL A 301 -8.26 -24.17 12.59
C VAL A 301 -8.02 -25.42 11.75
N HIS A 302 -7.04 -25.41 10.85
CA HIS A 302 -6.75 -26.52 9.94
C HIS A 302 -5.75 -27.55 10.49
N HIS A 303 -4.83 -27.13 11.37
CA HIS A 303 -3.70 -27.94 11.83
C HIS A 303 -3.75 -28.27 13.33
N GLY A 304 -4.72 -27.74 14.06
CA GLY A 304 -4.86 -27.98 15.50
C GLY A 304 -3.80 -27.22 16.30
N VAL A 305 -3.38 -27.79 17.44
CA VAL A 305 -2.38 -27.17 18.31
C VAL A 305 -1.02 -27.15 17.63
N LEU A 306 -0.41 -25.97 17.55
CA LEU A 306 0.88 -25.75 16.93
C LEU A 306 1.97 -25.55 17.99
N PRO A 307 3.17 -26.11 17.79
CA PRO A 307 4.32 -25.74 18.59
C PRO A 307 4.75 -24.30 18.24
N TYR A 308 5.26 -23.59 19.24
CA TYR A 308 5.88 -22.27 19.05
C TYR A 308 7.14 -22.16 19.90
N GLU A 309 8.00 -21.22 19.53
CA GLU A 309 9.20 -20.85 20.27
C GLU A 309 9.05 -19.42 20.76
N THR A 310 9.43 -19.11 22.00
CA THR A 310 9.54 -17.72 22.45
C THR A 310 10.82 -17.10 21.90
N ILE A 311 10.73 -15.94 21.27
CA ILE A 311 11.84 -15.25 20.62
C ILE A 311 12.01 -13.83 21.17
N GLY A 312 12.93 -13.66 22.12
CA GLY A 312 13.08 -12.40 22.83
C GLY A 312 11.93 -12.14 23.81
N GLU A 313 11.77 -10.88 24.23
CA GLU A 313 10.69 -10.46 25.13
C GLU A 313 9.41 -10.14 24.32
N GLY A 314 8.29 -10.75 24.69
CA GLY A 314 6.97 -10.43 24.12
C GLY A 314 6.75 -10.86 22.67
N ARG A 315 7.51 -11.85 22.16
CA ARG A 315 7.29 -12.43 20.82
C ARG A 315 7.40 -13.94 20.81
N ILE A 316 6.63 -14.57 19.94
CA ILE A 316 6.71 -15.99 19.61
C ILE A 316 6.98 -16.18 18.12
N ARG A 317 7.57 -17.33 17.77
CA ARG A 317 7.74 -17.81 16.40
C ARG A 317 7.07 -19.16 16.25
N LEU A 318 6.34 -19.33 15.15
CA LEU A 318 5.75 -20.62 14.79
C LEU A 318 5.77 -20.82 13.28
N SER A 319 5.55 -22.06 12.85
CA SER A 319 5.40 -22.38 11.43
C SER A 319 4.17 -23.26 11.18
N LEU A 320 3.50 -23.03 10.07
CA LEU A 320 2.45 -23.91 9.55
C LEU A 320 2.47 -23.92 8.01
N PRO A 321 2.01 -25.00 7.35
CA PRO A 321 1.62 -24.89 5.95
C PRO A 321 0.38 -23.98 5.82
N LEU A 322 0.29 -23.22 4.73
CA LEU A 322 -0.88 -22.39 4.42
C LEU A 322 -1.25 -22.57 2.95
N ASP A 323 -2.44 -23.14 2.69
CA ASP A 323 -2.95 -23.29 1.33
C ASP A 323 -3.61 -22.00 0.84
N CYS A 324 -4.84 -21.72 1.30
CA CYS A 324 -5.58 -20.50 0.94
C CYS A 324 -5.73 -19.56 2.14
N THR A 325 -6.30 -20.07 3.23
CA THR A 325 -6.63 -19.31 4.44
C THR A 325 -6.48 -20.17 5.68
N ASP A 326 -6.27 -19.55 6.84
CA ASP A 326 -6.39 -20.20 8.15
C ASP A 326 -6.78 -19.16 9.20
N PHE A 327 -7.14 -19.61 10.40
CA PHE A 327 -7.28 -18.75 11.57
C PHE A 327 -6.38 -19.31 12.68
N LEU A 328 -5.47 -18.46 13.17
CA LEU A 328 -4.68 -18.75 14.36
C LEU A 328 -5.34 -18.12 15.57
N SER A 329 -5.65 -18.94 16.56
CA SER A 329 -6.02 -18.51 17.91
C SER A 329 -4.82 -18.65 18.84
N ILE A 330 -4.50 -17.58 19.56
CA ILE A 330 -3.46 -17.54 20.57
C ILE A 330 -4.14 -17.21 21.88
N VAL A 331 -4.12 -18.16 22.81
CA VAL A 331 -4.81 -18.05 24.08
C VAL A 331 -3.77 -17.85 25.17
N SER A 332 -3.88 -16.74 25.89
CA SER A 332 -3.04 -16.38 27.02
C SER A 332 -3.47 -17.15 28.28
N GLU A 333 -2.73 -17.01 29.40
CA GLU A 333 -3.01 -17.75 30.65
C GLU A 333 -4.39 -17.49 31.24
#